data_AF-A0A1V2L2X4-F1
#
_entry.id   AF-A0A1V2L2X4-F1
#
_cell.length_a   1.000
_cell.length_b   1.000
_cell.length_c   1.000
_cell.angle_alpha   90.00
_cell.angle_beta   90.00
_cell.angle_gamma   90.00
#
_symmetry.space_group_name_H-M   'P 1'
#
loop_
_entity.id
_entity.type
_entity.pdbx_description
1 polymer ?
#
loop_
_entity_poly.entity_id
_entity_poly.type
_entity_poly.pdbx_seq_one_letter_code
_entity_poly.pdbx_strand_id
1 'polypeptide(L)'
;MTDTAHSSSWTSFLKSIASYNGDLSSLTAPPFILSPTSLVEYSQFWGEHPDLLIAPNFIGDAKSYDGPDADEIAQERIIAVTKWFISTLRSQYCSRNESMGSEKKPLNPFLGELFVGKWSDTTKEQNLGDTILLSEQVSHHPPVTGYAIFNDKNNVQLQGYNGVKASISTASINVKLNSAWSCLLEV
;
A
#
# COMPACT_ATOMS: atom_id res chain seq x y z
N MET A 1 -27.25 15.10 -4.99
CA MET A 1 -26.58 15.62 -3.78
C MET A 1 -27.34 15.07 -2.60
N THR A 2 -26.80 14.06 -1.93
CA THR A 2 -27.48 13.37 -0.82
C THR A 2 -27.03 13.97 0.51
N ASP A 3 -28.00 14.34 1.36
CA ASP A 3 -27.91 15.01 2.66
C ASP A 3 -27.22 14.15 3.76
N THR A 4 -26.04 13.60 3.50
CA THR A 4 -25.28 12.84 4.52
C THR A 4 -24.87 13.72 5.70
N ALA A 5 -24.54 14.99 5.44
CA ALA A 5 -24.12 15.98 6.44
C ALA A 5 -25.22 16.31 7.47
N HIS A 6 -26.50 16.25 7.07
CA HIS A 6 -27.64 16.55 7.94
C HIS A 6 -28.24 15.31 8.63
N SER A 7 -27.68 14.11 8.39
CA SER A 7 -28.19 12.90 9.02
C SER A 7 -27.93 12.89 10.53
N SER A 8 -28.91 12.41 11.29
CA SER A 8 -28.78 12.18 12.74
C SER A 8 -27.61 11.24 13.05
N SER A 9 -27.34 10.28 12.16
CA SER A 9 -26.20 9.37 12.23
C SER A 9 -24.85 10.09 12.11
N TRP A 10 -24.72 11.08 11.23
CA TRP A 10 -23.49 11.88 11.09
C TRP A 10 -23.27 12.79 12.29
N THR A 11 -24.34 13.43 12.79
CA THR A 11 -24.26 14.27 13.99
C THR A 11 -23.85 13.46 15.23
N SER A 12 -24.40 12.25 15.42
CA SER A 12 -23.98 11.33 16.49
C SER A 12 -22.53 10.86 16.33
N PHE A 13 -22.09 10.61 15.10
CA PHE A 13 -20.70 10.26 14.82
C PHE A 13 -19.74 11.40 15.19
N LEU A 14 -20.03 12.65 14.79
CA LEU A 14 -19.22 13.82 15.16
C LEU A 14 -19.17 14.04 16.68
N LYS A 15 -20.29 13.83 17.39
CA LYS A 15 -20.30 13.87 18.87
C LYS A 15 -19.41 12.80 19.49
N SER A 16 -19.42 11.58 18.94
CA SER A 16 -18.56 10.49 19.42
C SER A 16 -17.07 10.77 19.21
N ILE A 17 -16.72 11.50 18.14
CA ILE A 17 -15.35 11.98 17.87
C ILE A 17 -14.93 13.01 18.92
N ALA A 18 -15.81 13.95 19.28
CA ALA A 18 -15.50 14.98 20.27
C ALA A 18 -15.25 14.43 21.68
N SER A 19 -15.80 13.25 22.02
CA SER A 19 -15.57 12.55 23.28
C SER A 19 -14.47 11.46 23.19
N TYR A 20 -13.71 11.42 22.10
CA TYR A 20 -12.80 10.32 21.79
C TYR A 20 -11.36 10.54 22.28
N ASN A 21 -10.72 9.50 22.85
CA ASN A 21 -9.40 9.59 23.50
C ASN A 21 -8.36 8.55 23.02
N GLY A 22 -8.52 7.88 21.87
CA GLY A 22 -7.62 6.76 21.52
C GLY A 22 -7.60 6.28 20.06
N ASP A 23 -8.04 5.05 19.85
CA ASP A 23 -7.90 4.24 18.62
C ASP A 23 -9.13 4.22 17.67
N LEU A 24 -8.95 4.69 16.44
CA LEU A 24 -9.98 4.77 15.39
C LEU A 24 -10.84 3.49 15.23
N SER A 25 -10.29 2.31 15.56
CA SER A 25 -11.00 1.02 15.51
C SER A 25 -12.23 0.96 16.42
N SER A 26 -12.21 1.63 17.58
CA SER A 26 -13.27 1.55 18.59
C SER A 26 -14.43 2.52 18.36
N LEU A 27 -14.34 3.39 17.34
CA LEU A 27 -15.45 4.25 16.90
C LEU A 27 -16.36 3.46 15.95
N THR A 28 -17.61 3.24 16.37
CA THR A 28 -18.68 2.70 15.53
C THR A 28 -19.00 3.71 14.42
N ALA A 29 -18.38 3.53 13.26
CA ALA A 29 -18.63 4.37 12.10
C ALA A 29 -19.96 3.94 11.44
N PRO A 30 -20.83 4.90 11.05
CA PRO A 30 -22.01 4.60 10.25
C PRO A 30 -21.69 3.78 8.99
N PRO A 31 -22.56 2.85 8.57
CA PRO A 31 -22.30 1.94 7.44
C PRO A 31 -21.92 2.63 6.12
N PHE A 32 -22.38 3.87 5.88
CA PHE A 32 -22.06 4.62 4.67
C PHE A 32 -20.59 5.10 4.60
N ILE A 33 -19.86 5.11 5.72
CA ILE A 33 -18.44 5.49 5.81
C ILE A 33 -17.53 4.25 5.71
N LEU A 34 -18.07 3.03 5.73
CA LEU A 34 -17.28 1.81 5.69
C LEU A 34 -16.95 1.40 4.25
N SER A 35 -15.70 1.01 4.03
CA SER A 35 -15.26 0.30 2.83
C SER A 35 -15.45 -1.20 3.01
N PRO A 36 -15.84 -1.94 1.96
CA PRO A 36 -15.81 -3.40 1.98
C PRO A 36 -14.40 -4.00 1.90
N THR A 37 -13.38 -3.18 1.62
CA THR A 37 -11.98 -3.61 1.44
C THR A 37 -11.24 -3.70 2.78
N SER A 38 -10.50 -4.78 2.99
CA SER A 38 -9.65 -4.99 4.16
C SER A 38 -8.29 -4.32 4.01
N LEU A 39 -7.68 -3.88 5.12
CA LEU A 39 -6.34 -3.27 5.08
C LEU A 39 -5.25 -4.23 4.57
N VAL A 40 -5.42 -5.55 4.72
CA VAL A 40 -4.46 -6.52 4.16
C VAL A 40 -4.38 -6.45 2.63
N GLU A 41 -5.42 -5.98 1.97
CA GLU A 41 -5.45 -5.83 0.50
C GLU A 41 -4.58 -4.65 0.02
N TYR A 42 -4.24 -3.70 0.89
CA TYR A 42 -3.56 -2.45 0.50
C TYR A 42 -2.11 -2.72 0.09
N SER A 43 -1.55 -3.84 0.54
CA SER A 43 -0.25 -4.32 0.09
C SER A 43 -0.18 -4.50 -1.43
N GLN A 44 -1.31 -4.71 -2.12
CA GLN A 44 -1.34 -4.84 -3.57
C GLN A 44 -0.91 -3.57 -4.31
N PHE A 45 -1.12 -2.40 -3.70
CA PHE A 45 -0.83 -1.10 -4.32
C PHE A 45 0.65 -0.88 -4.61
N TRP A 46 1.54 -1.66 -3.99
CA TRP A 46 2.97 -1.65 -4.30
C TRP A 46 3.33 -2.35 -5.62
N GLY A 47 2.46 -3.24 -6.11
CA GLY A 47 2.70 -4.09 -7.28
C GLY A 47 1.81 -3.81 -8.49
N GLU A 48 0.96 -2.77 -8.46
CA GLU A 48 0.03 -2.48 -9.58
C GLU A 48 0.70 -2.12 -10.92
N HIS A 49 1.99 -1.75 -10.88
CA HIS A 49 2.82 -1.55 -12.06
C HIS A 49 4.04 -2.50 -12.03
N PRO A 50 3.86 -3.80 -12.36
CA PRO A 50 4.96 -4.77 -12.33
C PRO A 50 6.12 -4.40 -13.26
N ASP A 51 5.82 -3.75 -14.40
CA ASP A 51 6.81 -3.25 -15.34
C ASP A 51 7.75 -2.23 -14.70
N LEU A 52 7.22 -1.29 -13.91
CA LEU A 52 8.01 -0.29 -13.19
C LEU A 52 8.75 -0.89 -12.00
N LEU A 53 8.13 -1.84 -11.29
CA LEU A 53 8.74 -2.52 -10.15
C LEU A 53 10.00 -3.30 -10.58
N ILE A 54 9.96 -3.93 -11.76
CA ILE A 54 11.05 -4.79 -12.25
C ILE A 54 12.08 -4.01 -13.07
N ALA A 55 11.71 -2.85 -13.65
CA ALA A 55 12.59 -2.03 -14.49
C ALA A 55 14.03 -1.83 -13.97
N PRO A 56 14.28 -1.58 -12.66
CA PRO A 56 15.63 -1.39 -12.14
C PRO A 56 16.59 -2.59 -12.34
N ASN A 57 16.07 -3.80 -12.55
CA ASN A 57 16.88 -5.00 -12.78
C ASN A 57 17.29 -5.20 -14.24
N PHE A 58 16.76 -4.39 -15.15
CA PHE A 58 17.20 -4.38 -16.56
C PHE A 58 18.22 -3.28 -16.86
N ILE A 59 18.71 -2.56 -15.85
CA ILE A 59 19.64 -1.44 -15.97
C ILE A 59 21.02 -1.89 -15.47
N GLY A 60 21.98 -1.99 -16.38
CA GLY A 60 23.32 -2.52 -16.11
C GLY A 60 23.37 -4.04 -16.03
N ASP A 61 24.59 -4.60 -16.12
CA ASP A 61 24.87 -6.02 -15.88
C ASP A 61 25.76 -6.20 -14.64
N ALA A 62 25.97 -7.43 -14.17
CA ALA A 62 26.80 -7.70 -12.99
C ALA A 62 28.24 -7.14 -13.09
N LYS A 63 28.78 -6.95 -14.30
CA LYS A 63 30.14 -6.41 -14.51
C LYS A 63 30.17 -4.89 -14.49
N SER A 64 29.03 -4.25 -14.68
CA SER A 64 28.91 -2.81 -14.78
C SER A 64 29.01 -2.08 -13.44
N TYR A 65 28.84 -2.78 -12.31
CA TYR A 65 28.87 -2.21 -10.96
C TYR A 65 30.27 -1.89 -10.43
N ASP A 66 31.32 -2.50 -10.99
CA ASP A 66 32.73 -2.20 -10.67
C ASP A 66 33.44 -1.49 -11.84
N GLY A 67 32.66 -1.10 -12.87
CA GLY A 67 33.15 -0.51 -14.11
C GLY A 67 33.27 1.02 -14.05
N PRO A 68 33.84 1.64 -15.11
CA PRO A 68 33.93 3.09 -15.22
C PRO A 68 32.56 3.79 -15.22
N ASP A 69 31.50 3.06 -15.60
CA ASP A 69 30.13 3.58 -15.73
C ASP A 69 29.24 3.25 -14.52
N ALA A 70 29.82 2.70 -13.44
CA ALA A 70 29.08 2.22 -12.26
C ALA A 70 28.20 3.31 -11.62
N ASP A 71 28.72 4.53 -11.52
CA ASP A 71 28.00 5.67 -10.95
C ASP A 71 26.78 6.06 -11.80
N GLU A 72 26.91 6.02 -13.14
CA GLU A 72 25.81 6.34 -14.06
C GLU A 72 24.69 5.30 -13.97
N ILE A 73 25.05 4.02 -13.89
CA ILE A 73 24.10 2.91 -13.76
C ILE A 73 23.39 2.96 -12.41
N ALA A 74 24.12 3.22 -11.32
CA ALA A 74 23.51 3.42 -10.01
C ALA A 74 22.52 4.59 -10.02
N GLN A 75 22.86 5.70 -10.70
CA GLN A 75 21.98 6.85 -10.87
C GLN A 75 20.72 6.50 -11.68
N GLU A 76 20.84 5.76 -12.77
CA GLU A 76 19.68 5.36 -13.57
C GLU A 76 18.75 4.41 -12.80
N ARG A 77 19.32 3.48 -12.04
CA ARG A 77 18.55 2.57 -11.16
C ARG A 77 17.78 3.32 -10.07
N ILE A 78 18.38 4.28 -9.39
CA ILE A 78 17.67 5.04 -8.35
C ILE A 78 16.55 5.89 -8.95
N ILE A 79 16.72 6.42 -10.17
CA ILE A 79 15.65 7.12 -10.90
C ILE A 79 14.51 6.15 -11.23
N ALA A 80 14.81 4.94 -11.70
CA ALA A 80 13.80 3.91 -11.98
C ALA A 80 13.02 3.49 -10.71
N VAL A 81 13.72 3.25 -9.59
CA VAL A 81 13.10 2.97 -8.28
C VAL A 81 12.22 4.14 -7.83
N THR A 82 12.68 5.38 -8.00
CA THR A 82 11.91 6.58 -7.64
C THR A 82 10.65 6.71 -8.49
N LYS A 83 10.74 6.42 -9.79
CA LYS A 83 9.60 6.42 -10.72
C LYS A 83 8.56 5.37 -10.32
N TRP A 84 9.00 4.15 -10.00
CA TRP A 84 8.13 3.11 -9.45
C TRP A 84 7.45 3.59 -8.17
N PHE A 85 8.21 4.11 -7.19
CA PHE A 85 7.67 4.58 -5.93
C PHE A 85 6.58 5.65 -6.13
N ILE A 86 6.83 6.66 -6.97
CA ILE A 86 5.86 7.72 -7.28
C ILE A 86 4.59 7.12 -7.93
N SER A 87 4.73 6.12 -8.80
CA SER A 87 3.57 5.47 -9.45
C SER A 87 2.62 4.84 -8.43
N THR A 88 3.14 4.29 -7.33
CA THR A 88 2.32 3.66 -6.28
C THR A 88 1.46 4.67 -5.52
N LEU A 89 1.85 5.95 -5.45
CA LEU A 89 1.16 6.95 -4.63
C LEU A 89 -0.29 7.16 -5.05
N ARG A 90 -0.58 7.10 -6.36
CA ARG A 90 -1.95 7.20 -6.85
C ARG A 90 -2.79 6.02 -6.37
N SER A 91 -2.26 4.81 -6.45
CA SER A 91 -2.96 3.59 -6.02
C SER A 91 -3.19 3.57 -4.51
N GLN A 92 -2.18 3.98 -3.73
CA GLN A 92 -2.24 4.02 -2.28
C GLN A 92 -3.27 5.02 -1.73
N TYR A 93 -3.39 6.20 -2.36
CA TYR A 93 -4.12 7.33 -1.78
C TYR A 93 -5.36 7.79 -2.57
N CYS A 94 -5.51 7.37 -3.83
CA CYS A 94 -6.61 7.84 -4.70
C CYS A 94 -7.60 6.74 -5.12
N SER A 95 -7.21 5.45 -5.09
CA SER A 95 -8.06 4.34 -5.57
C SER A 95 -9.45 4.28 -4.92
N ARG A 96 -9.57 4.74 -3.67
CA ARG A 96 -10.83 4.76 -2.90
C ARG A 96 -11.74 5.92 -3.31
N ASN A 97 -11.16 7.09 -3.59
CA ASN A 97 -11.91 8.22 -4.11
C ASN A 97 -12.50 7.91 -5.49
N GLU A 98 -11.77 7.17 -6.33
CA GLU A 98 -12.24 6.81 -7.67
C GLU A 98 -13.29 5.71 -7.66
N SER A 99 -13.09 4.66 -6.86
CA SER A 99 -14.02 3.51 -6.79
C SER A 99 -15.28 3.78 -5.96
N MET A 100 -15.19 4.64 -4.94
CA MET A 100 -16.28 4.85 -3.96
C MET A 100 -16.72 6.31 -3.79
N GLY A 101 -16.17 7.24 -4.57
CA GLY A 101 -16.54 8.66 -4.59
C GLY A 101 -16.05 9.47 -3.39
N SER A 102 -15.54 8.82 -2.34
CA SER A 102 -14.96 9.47 -1.15
C SER A 102 -14.12 8.47 -0.36
N GLU A 103 -13.20 8.99 0.45
CA GLU A 103 -12.37 8.19 1.34
C GLU A 103 -13.23 7.55 2.45
N LYS A 104 -13.15 6.23 2.59
CA LYS A 104 -13.97 5.42 3.51
C LYS A 104 -13.09 4.61 4.45
N LYS A 105 -13.52 4.44 5.71
CA LYS A 105 -12.81 3.65 6.72
C LYS A 105 -12.70 2.19 6.23
N PRO A 106 -11.49 1.63 6.08
CA PRO A 106 -11.29 0.26 5.66
C PRO A 106 -11.64 -0.71 6.78
N LEU A 107 -11.88 -1.98 6.44
CA LEU A 107 -12.06 -3.01 7.46
C LEU A 107 -10.75 -3.22 8.22
N ASN A 108 -10.85 -3.31 9.55
CA ASN A 108 -9.71 -3.63 10.40
C ASN A 108 -9.49 -5.14 10.34
N PRO A 109 -8.36 -5.63 9.81
CA PRO A 109 -8.16 -7.06 9.64
C PRO A 109 -8.05 -7.79 10.98
N PHE A 110 -8.49 -9.04 11.02
CA PHE A 110 -8.27 -9.90 12.19
C PHE A 110 -6.86 -10.50 12.15
N LEU A 111 -6.34 -10.94 13.31
CA LEU A 111 -5.01 -11.54 13.38
C LEU A 111 -4.92 -12.81 12.52
N GLY A 112 -3.91 -12.88 11.64
CA GLY A 112 -3.71 -13.99 10.71
C GLY A 112 -4.57 -13.92 9.44
N GLU A 113 -5.27 -12.81 9.20
CA GLU A 113 -5.96 -12.58 7.93
C GLU A 113 -4.94 -12.51 6.78
N LEU A 114 -5.22 -13.22 5.68
CA LEU A 114 -4.34 -13.34 4.52
C LEU A 114 -4.98 -12.75 3.26
N PHE A 115 -4.17 -12.05 2.48
CA PHE A 115 -4.50 -11.67 1.12
C PHE A 115 -3.34 -12.05 0.19
N VAL A 116 -3.63 -12.92 -0.77
CA VAL A 116 -2.63 -13.45 -1.71
C VAL A 116 -3.13 -13.26 -3.13
N GLY A 117 -2.20 -13.02 -4.05
CA GLY A 117 -2.54 -12.78 -5.44
C GLY A 117 -1.32 -12.81 -6.33
N LYS A 118 -1.54 -12.64 -7.63
CA LYS A 118 -0.45 -12.48 -8.60
C LYS A 118 -0.85 -11.58 -9.75
N TRP A 119 0.11 -10.83 -10.27
CA TRP A 119 0.04 -10.20 -11.59
C TRP A 119 0.69 -11.15 -12.58
N SER A 120 -0.12 -11.71 -13.48
CA SER A 120 0.39 -12.60 -14.53
C SER A 120 0.97 -11.78 -15.66
N ASP A 121 2.05 -12.27 -16.27
CA ASP A 121 2.65 -11.61 -17.41
C ASP A 121 1.76 -11.74 -18.65
N THR A 122 1.14 -10.63 -19.04
CA THR A 122 0.29 -10.57 -20.25
C THR A 122 1.02 -9.95 -21.45
N THR A 123 2.32 -9.65 -21.33
CA THR A 123 3.11 -9.16 -22.46
C THR A 123 3.28 -10.25 -23.52
N LYS A 124 3.47 -9.86 -24.78
CA LYS A 124 3.66 -10.84 -25.87
C LYS A 124 4.98 -11.58 -25.72
N GLU A 125 5.98 -10.89 -25.18
CA GLU A 125 7.34 -11.33 -25.00
C GLU A 125 7.49 -12.22 -23.75
N GLN A 126 6.50 -12.21 -22.85
CA GLN A 126 6.49 -12.90 -21.56
C GLN A 126 7.79 -12.70 -20.76
N ASN A 127 8.38 -11.51 -20.83
CA ASN A 127 9.68 -11.21 -20.23
C ASN A 127 9.58 -10.76 -18.77
N LEU A 128 8.44 -10.23 -18.34
CA LEU A 128 8.22 -9.77 -16.96
C LEU A 128 8.06 -10.94 -15.99
N GLY A 129 7.47 -12.05 -16.41
CA GLY A 129 7.13 -13.17 -15.53
C GLY A 129 6.04 -12.82 -14.51
N ASP A 130 5.58 -13.84 -13.78
CA ASP A 130 4.54 -13.66 -12.76
C ASP A 130 5.12 -12.98 -11.51
N THR A 131 4.44 -11.92 -11.05
CA THR A 131 4.75 -11.24 -9.79
C THR A 131 3.72 -11.64 -8.75
N ILE A 132 4.16 -12.19 -7.62
CA ILE A 132 3.30 -12.74 -6.56
C ILE A 132 3.23 -11.76 -5.39
N LEU A 133 2.05 -11.62 -4.79
CA LEU A 133 1.80 -10.90 -3.54
C LEU A 133 1.41 -11.87 -2.44
N LEU A 134 2.06 -11.71 -1.29
CA LEU A 134 1.65 -12.26 0.01
C LEU A 134 1.46 -11.10 0.98
N SER A 135 0.30 -11.05 1.63
CA SER A 135 -0.03 -10.05 2.65
C SER A 135 -0.71 -10.73 3.82
N GLU A 136 -0.27 -10.41 5.03
CA GLU A 136 -0.75 -11.02 6.27
C GLU A 136 -0.93 -9.97 7.36
N GLN A 137 -2.03 -10.07 8.10
CA GLN A 137 -2.18 -9.33 9.35
C GLN A 137 -1.39 -10.01 10.48
N VAL A 138 -0.16 -9.55 10.70
CA VAL A 138 0.77 -10.12 11.69
C VAL A 138 0.53 -9.63 13.12
N SER A 139 -0.22 -8.54 13.31
CA SER A 139 -0.63 -8.04 14.62
C SER A 139 -1.97 -7.33 14.57
N HIS A 140 -2.79 -7.46 15.63
CA HIS A 140 -4.08 -6.78 15.76
C HIS A 140 -4.06 -5.63 16.78
N HIS A 141 -3.20 -5.72 17.81
CA HIS A 141 -3.05 -4.68 18.85
C HIS A 141 -1.56 -4.41 19.14
N PRO A 142 -0.91 -3.45 18.44
CA PRO A 142 -1.48 -2.56 17.41
C PRO A 142 -1.67 -3.27 16.05
N PRO A 143 -2.53 -2.75 15.15
CA PRO A 143 -2.71 -3.32 13.82
C PRO A 143 -1.44 -3.18 12.97
N VAL A 144 -0.93 -4.30 12.46
CA VAL A 144 0.21 -4.37 11.55
C VAL A 144 -0.06 -5.40 10.46
N THR A 145 0.12 -4.97 9.22
CA THR A 145 0.10 -5.84 8.04
C THR A 145 1.53 -6.01 7.52
N GLY A 146 2.03 -7.24 7.48
CA GLY A 146 3.27 -7.60 6.81
C GLY A 146 3.00 -8.05 5.38
N TYR A 147 3.91 -7.78 4.46
CA TYR A 147 3.75 -8.18 3.06
C TYR A 147 5.07 -8.47 2.36
N ALA A 148 4.99 -9.31 1.33
CA ALA A 148 6.05 -9.59 0.39
C ALA A 148 5.48 -9.60 -1.04
N ILE A 149 6.18 -8.96 -1.97
CA ILE A 149 5.93 -9.03 -3.41
C ILE A 149 7.21 -9.52 -4.06
N PHE A 150 7.14 -10.57 -4.86
CA PHE A 150 8.33 -11.12 -5.48
C PHE A 150 8.08 -11.57 -6.92
N ASN A 151 9.13 -11.45 -7.72
CA ASN A 151 9.19 -11.92 -9.10
C ASN A 151 10.47 -12.74 -9.26
N ASP A 152 10.31 -14.06 -9.26
CA ASP A 152 11.44 -15.01 -9.29
C ASP A 152 12.18 -14.96 -10.64
N LYS A 153 11.48 -14.63 -11.73
CA LYS A 153 12.07 -14.60 -13.07
C LYS A 153 13.13 -13.51 -13.20
N ASN A 154 12.88 -12.36 -12.58
CA ASN A 154 13.73 -11.18 -12.70
C ASN A 154 14.42 -10.82 -11.37
N ASN A 155 14.45 -11.72 -10.39
CA ASN A 155 15.13 -11.54 -9.10
C ASN A 155 14.76 -10.24 -8.36
N VAL A 156 13.46 -9.94 -8.32
CA VAL A 156 12.93 -8.77 -7.58
C VAL A 156 12.18 -9.26 -6.37
N GLN A 157 12.50 -8.73 -5.20
CA GLN A 157 11.77 -8.98 -3.96
C GLN A 157 11.55 -7.68 -3.18
N LEU A 158 10.30 -7.27 -3.05
CA LEU A 158 9.86 -6.24 -2.12
C LEU A 158 9.29 -6.90 -0.87
N GLN A 159 9.69 -6.44 0.29
CA GLN A 159 9.08 -6.83 1.56
C GLN A 159 8.89 -5.61 2.44
N GLY A 160 7.88 -5.64 3.30
CA GLY A 160 7.65 -4.54 4.23
C GLY A 160 6.54 -4.83 5.20
N TYR A 161 6.26 -3.84 6.04
CA TYR A 161 5.10 -3.85 6.90
C TYR A 161 4.51 -2.45 7.03
N ASN A 162 3.21 -2.39 7.28
CA ASN A 162 2.48 -1.17 7.55
C ASN A 162 1.82 -1.25 8.92
N GLY A 163 2.28 -0.41 9.85
CA GLY A 163 1.57 -0.10 11.08
C GLY A 163 0.91 1.27 10.97
N VAL A 164 -0.33 1.41 11.44
CA VAL A 164 -1.04 2.69 11.41
C VAL A 164 -1.40 3.10 12.83
N LYS A 165 -1.09 4.35 13.18
CA LYS A 165 -1.61 5.00 14.39
C LYS A 165 -2.37 6.25 13.99
N ALA A 166 -3.69 6.22 14.13
CA ALA A 166 -4.53 7.37 13.87
C ALA A 166 -4.90 8.09 15.18
N SER A 167 -4.98 9.42 15.13
CA SER A 167 -5.45 10.28 16.20
C SER A 167 -6.41 11.32 15.62
N ILE A 168 -7.58 11.48 16.24
CA ILE A 168 -8.60 12.42 15.77
C ILE A 168 -8.53 13.71 16.58
N SER A 169 -8.63 14.84 15.91
CA SER A 169 -8.85 16.16 16.50
C SER A 169 -10.21 16.71 16.05
N THR A 170 -10.66 17.82 16.64
CA THR A 170 -11.94 18.45 16.32
C THR A 170 -12.15 18.76 14.84
N ALA A 171 -11.08 19.05 14.09
CA ALA A 171 -11.16 19.46 12.69
C ALA A 171 -10.42 18.53 11.71
N SER A 172 -9.65 17.56 12.19
CA SER A 172 -8.84 16.70 11.33
C SER A 172 -8.56 15.33 11.93
N ILE A 173 -8.39 14.33 11.07
CA ILE A 173 -7.85 13.02 11.43
C ILE A 173 -6.37 13.02 11.04
N ASN A 174 -5.50 12.87 12.02
CA ASN A 174 -4.06 12.74 11.81
C ASN A 174 -3.72 11.25 11.78
N VAL A 175 -3.11 10.80 10.68
CA VAL A 175 -2.66 9.41 10.52
C VAL A 175 -1.14 9.40 10.49
N LYS A 176 -0.53 8.69 11.45
CA LYS A 176 0.91 8.41 11.46
C LYS A 176 1.14 6.99 10.96
N LEU A 177 1.89 6.87 9.87
CA LEU A 177 2.34 5.59 9.34
C LEU A 177 3.65 5.22 10.04
N ASN A 178 3.65 4.06 10.70
CA ASN A 178 4.84 3.39 11.21
C ASN A 178 5.11 2.21 10.28
N SER A 179 5.63 2.52 9.09
CA SER A 179 5.93 1.55 8.05
C SER A 179 7.42 1.54 7.74
N ALA A 180 7.92 0.36 7.39
CA ALA A 180 9.24 0.19 6.81
C ALA A 180 9.14 -0.85 5.70
N TRP A 181 9.92 -0.65 4.65
CA TRP A 181 10.00 -1.56 3.52
C TRP A 181 11.44 -1.65 3.05
N SER A 182 11.78 -2.79 2.46
CA SER A 182 13.04 -3.04 1.77
C SER A 182 12.71 -3.69 0.43
N CYS A 183 13.24 -3.12 -0.65
CA CYS A 183 13.22 -3.76 -1.96
C CYS A 183 14.62 -4.30 -2.25
N LEU A 184 14.75 -5.62 -2.26
CA LEU A 184 15.93 -6.31 -2.73
C LEU A 184 15.81 -6.44 -4.26
N LEU A 185 16.76 -5.82 -4.91
CA LEU A 185 16.97 -5.86 -6.34
C LEU A 185 18.27 -6.63 -6.55
N GLU A 186 18.16 -7.95 -6.70
CA GLU A 186 19.33 -8.80 -6.96
C GLU A 186 19.69 -8.71 -8.44
N VAL A 187 21.00 -8.54 -8.70
CA VAL A 187 21.62 -8.48 -10.02
C VAL A 187 22.33 -9.81 -10.27
#